data_AF-A0A538SNY1-F1
#
_entry.id   AF-A0A538SNY1-F1
#
_cell.length_a   1.000
_cell.length_b   1.000
_cell.length_c   1.000
_cell.angle_alpha   90.00
_cell.angle_beta   90.00
_cell.angle_gamma   90.00
#
_symmetry.space_group_name_H-M   'P 1'
#
loop_
_entity.id
_entity.type
_entity.pdbx_description
1 polymer ?
#
loop_
_entity_poly.entity_id
_entity_poly.type
_entity_poly.pdbx_seq_one_letter_code
_entity_poly.pdbx_strand_id
1 'polypeptide(L)'
;QLTLVGREVMAMDDPARKDATRARLKKHPLFGRVIAMLVESEGSMEDEEVLADLTIYFPFIPADSLFQTIVEWGRYAEVLDHDATVGRLMLTGTVEGAPDVPAG
;
A
#
# COMPACT_ATOMS: atom_id res chain seq x y z
N GLN A 1 0.79 -24.65 -20.93
CA GLN A 1 2.04 -24.79 -20.14
C GLN A 1 2.38 -23.42 -19.55
N LEU A 2 2.94 -23.37 -18.34
CA LEU A 2 3.51 -22.13 -17.80
C LEU A 2 4.90 -21.87 -18.41
N THR A 3 5.26 -20.59 -18.58
CA THR A 3 6.60 -20.16 -19.00
C THR A 3 7.64 -20.40 -17.90
N LEU A 4 8.93 -20.17 -18.17
CA LEU A 4 9.99 -20.30 -17.16
C LEU A 4 9.75 -19.37 -15.96
N VAL A 5 9.48 -18.09 -16.22
CA VAL A 5 9.11 -17.09 -15.20
C VAL A 5 7.87 -17.52 -14.40
N GLY A 6 6.90 -18.15 -15.05
CA GLY A 6 5.70 -18.70 -14.41
C GLY A 6 5.92 -19.99 -13.60
N ARG A 7 7.14 -20.55 -13.59
CA ARG A 7 7.58 -21.64 -12.71
C ARG A 7 8.54 -21.19 -11.61
N GLU A 8 9.17 -20.03 -11.76
CA GLU A 8 9.96 -19.37 -10.71
C GLU A 8 9.01 -18.64 -9.74
N VAL A 9 8.02 -17.92 -10.30
CA VAL A 9 6.72 -17.78 -9.64
C VAL A 9 6.13 -19.18 -9.45
N MET A 10 5.47 -19.45 -8.31
CA MET A 10 5.08 -20.79 -7.84
C MET A 10 6.23 -21.69 -7.32
N ALA A 11 7.51 -21.32 -7.46
CA ALA A 11 8.64 -21.98 -6.77
C ALA A 11 9.29 -21.12 -5.66
N MET A 12 9.13 -19.80 -5.67
CA MET A 12 9.46 -18.98 -4.49
C MET A 12 8.47 -19.27 -3.36
N ASP A 13 8.96 -19.48 -2.15
CA ASP A 13 8.12 -19.46 -0.94
C ASP A 13 7.48 -18.07 -0.76
N ASP A 14 6.28 -18.03 -0.18
CA ASP A 14 5.48 -16.81 -0.06
C ASP A 14 6.19 -15.62 0.59
N PRO A 15 7.07 -15.76 1.62
CA PRO A 15 7.83 -14.63 2.17
C PRO A 15 8.70 -13.93 1.11
N ALA A 16 9.44 -14.69 0.29
CA ALA A 16 10.30 -14.12 -0.75
C ALA A 16 9.49 -13.43 -1.86
N ARG A 17 8.26 -13.91 -2.14
CA ARG A 17 7.34 -13.26 -3.08
C ARG A 17 6.79 -11.95 -2.51
N LYS A 18 6.41 -11.94 -1.22
CA LYS A 18 5.97 -10.75 -0.50
C LYS A 18 7.06 -9.69 -0.45
N ASP A 19 8.28 -10.03 -0.08
CA ASP A 19 9.39 -9.06 0.00
C ASP A 19 9.77 -8.46 -1.35
N ALA A 20 9.82 -9.28 -2.41
CA ALA A 20 10.00 -8.77 -3.78
C ALA A 20 8.88 -7.82 -4.20
N THR A 21 7.63 -8.12 -3.80
CA THR A 21 6.47 -7.26 -4.07
C THR A 21 6.53 -5.97 -3.27
N ARG A 22 6.80 -6.04 -1.96
CA ARG A 22 7.02 -4.92 -1.04
C ARG A 22 8.07 -3.95 -1.57
N ALA A 23 9.23 -4.46 -2.00
CA ALA A 23 10.31 -3.67 -2.58
C ALA A 23 9.93 -3.02 -3.93
N ARG A 24 9.00 -3.62 -4.69
CA ARG A 24 8.48 -3.05 -5.94
C ARG A 24 7.40 -2.00 -5.70
N LEU A 25 6.47 -2.23 -4.77
CA LEU A 25 5.43 -1.26 -4.41
C LEU A 25 6.04 0.02 -3.82
N LYS A 26 6.99 -0.10 -2.88
CA LYS A 26 7.72 1.07 -2.33
C LYS A 26 8.44 1.92 -3.40
N LYS A 27 8.68 1.40 -4.61
CA LYS A 27 9.28 2.10 -5.76
C LYS A 27 8.27 2.48 -6.85
N HIS A 28 7.00 2.06 -6.74
CA HIS A 28 5.98 2.33 -7.73
C HIS A 28 5.35 3.71 -7.48
N PRO A 29 5.25 4.63 -8.47
CA PRO A 29 4.84 6.01 -8.23
C PRO A 29 3.51 6.17 -7.46
N LEU A 30 2.48 5.38 -7.80
CA LEU A 30 1.19 5.37 -7.10
C LEU A 30 1.35 5.07 -5.60
N PHE A 31 1.99 3.96 -5.27
CA PHE A 31 2.18 3.51 -3.88
C PHE A 31 3.14 4.44 -3.14
N GLY A 32 4.20 4.92 -3.80
CA GLY A 32 5.09 5.93 -3.24
C GLY A 32 4.37 7.22 -2.85
N ARG A 33 3.41 7.71 -3.67
CA ARG A 33 2.59 8.88 -3.32
C ARG A 33 1.67 8.60 -2.14
N VAL A 34 0.97 7.46 -2.11
CA VAL A 34 0.08 7.09 -1.00
C VAL A 34 0.85 6.88 0.31
N ILE A 35 2.01 6.22 0.26
CA ILE A 35 2.88 6.07 1.43
C ILE A 35 3.35 7.44 1.92
N ALA A 36 3.72 8.37 1.03
CA ALA A 36 4.11 9.72 1.41
C ALA A 36 2.94 10.47 2.09
N MET A 37 1.73 10.41 1.52
CA MET A 37 0.51 10.99 2.13
C MET A 37 0.28 10.45 3.55
N LEU A 38 0.35 9.13 3.73
CA LEU A 38 0.18 8.52 5.05
C LEU A 38 1.31 8.91 6.02
N VAL A 39 2.57 9.01 5.56
CA VAL A 39 3.68 9.50 6.41
C VAL A 39 3.49 10.96 6.82
N GLU A 40 2.99 11.80 5.91
CA GLU A 40 2.64 13.21 6.14
C GLU A 40 1.46 13.32 7.15
N SER A 41 0.56 12.34 7.18
CA SER A 41 -0.59 12.23 8.10
C SER A 41 -0.37 11.25 9.27
N GLU A 42 0.81 11.25 9.89
CA GLU A 42 1.12 10.48 11.12
C GLU A 42 0.84 8.95 11.03
N GLY A 43 0.89 8.40 9.82
CA GLY A 43 0.74 6.99 9.51
C GLY A 43 -0.68 6.54 9.12
N SER A 44 -1.70 7.41 9.14
CA SER A 44 -3.07 7.02 8.79
C SER A 44 -3.97 8.16 8.31
N MET A 45 -4.92 7.86 7.43
CA MET A 45 -5.87 8.82 6.84
C MET A 45 -7.27 8.21 6.75
N GLU A 46 -8.31 9.05 6.69
CA GLU A 46 -9.66 8.61 6.35
C GLU A 46 -9.74 8.24 4.85
N ASP A 47 -10.59 7.28 4.50
CA ASP A 47 -10.77 6.79 3.14
C ASP A 47 -11.20 7.92 2.19
N GLU A 48 -12.10 8.83 2.64
CA GLU A 48 -12.52 9.98 1.85
C GLU A 48 -11.38 10.96 1.54
N GLU A 49 -10.42 11.13 2.46
CA GLU A 49 -9.25 11.99 2.24
C GLU A 49 -8.34 11.38 1.17
N VAL A 50 -8.08 10.07 1.26
CA VAL A 50 -7.29 9.35 0.25
C VAL A 50 -7.99 9.36 -1.11
N LEU A 51 -9.32 9.15 -1.15
CA LEU A 51 -10.10 9.20 -2.39
C LEU A 51 -10.12 10.59 -3.03
N ALA A 52 -10.19 11.66 -2.23
CA ALA A 52 -10.09 13.03 -2.71
C ALA A 52 -8.71 13.29 -3.35
N ASP A 53 -7.63 12.93 -2.68
CA ASP A 53 -6.27 13.04 -3.21
C ASP A 53 -6.07 12.18 -4.47
N LEU A 54 -6.53 10.93 -4.49
CA LEU A 54 -6.46 10.07 -5.68
C LEU A 54 -7.22 10.69 -6.87
N THR A 55 -8.36 11.34 -6.63
CA THR A 55 -9.10 12.07 -7.67
C THR A 55 -8.32 13.27 -8.21
N ILE A 56 -7.57 13.99 -7.36
CA ILE A 56 -6.74 15.13 -7.74
C ILE A 56 -5.50 14.69 -8.53
N TYR A 57 -4.79 13.65 -8.07
CA TYR A 57 -3.54 13.20 -8.69
C TYR A 57 -3.75 12.27 -9.90
N PHE A 58 -4.88 11.55 -9.97
CA PHE A 58 -5.19 10.58 -11.03
C PHE A 58 -6.58 10.82 -11.65
N PRO A 59 -6.90 12.03 -12.16
CA PRO A 59 -8.26 12.46 -12.53
C PRO A 59 -8.92 11.68 -13.69
N PHE A 60 -8.21 10.75 -14.32
CA PHE A 60 -8.70 9.89 -15.40
C PHE A 60 -8.87 8.42 -14.98
N ILE A 61 -8.64 8.09 -13.70
CA ILE A 61 -8.82 6.75 -13.13
C ILE A 61 -9.94 6.83 -12.08
N PRO A 62 -10.93 5.90 -12.06
CA PRO A 62 -11.92 5.85 -11.00
C PRO A 62 -11.25 5.66 -9.63
N ALA A 63 -11.39 6.65 -8.74
CA ALA A 63 -10.68 6.70 -7.47
C ALA A 63 -10.97 5.48 -6.59
N ASP A 64 -12.22 5.01 -6.52
CA ASP A 64 -12.61 3.82 -5.74
C ASP A 64 -11.90 2.56 -6.23
N SER A 65 -11.85 2.34 -7.55
CA SER A 65 -11.17 1.18 -8.14
C SER A 65 -9.66 1.24 -7.93
N LEU A 66 -9.09 2.44 -7.97
CA LEU A 66 -7.67 2.67 -7.69
C LEU A 66 -7.35 2.44 -6.21
N PHE A 67 -8.22 2.91 -5.31
CA PHE A 67 -8.12 2.72 -3.87
C PHE A 67 -8.20 1.24 -3.47
N GLN A 68 -9.17 0.49 -4.00
CA GLN A 68 -9.24 -0.97 -3.76
C GLN A 68 -7.98 -1.68 -4.27
N THR A 69 -7.45 -1.31 -5.44
CA THR A 69 -6.17 -1.82 -5.95
C THR A 69 -5.00 -1.51 -4.98
N ILE A 70 -4.97 -0.31 -4.40
CA ILE A 70 -3.97 0.08 -3.39
C ILE A 70 -4.10 -0.78 -2.13
N VAL A 71 -5.31 -0.97 -1.61
CA VAL A 71 -5.59 -1.77 -0.41
C VAL A 71 -5.19 -3.24 -0.62
N GLU A 72 -5.63 -3.87 -1.71
CA GLU A 72 -5.35 -5.29 -2.00
C GLU A 72 -3.84 -5.58 -2.06
N TRP A 73 -3.11 -4.83 -2.90
CA TRP A 73 -1.67 -5.04 -3.09
C TRP A 73 -0.85 -4.54 -1.89
N GLY A 74 -1.29 -3.46 -1.24
CA GLY A 74 -0.68 -2.92 -0.03
C GLY A 74 -0.73 -3.91 1.13
N ARG A 75 -1.88 -4.55 1.36
CA ARG A 75 -2.05 -5.62 2.36
C ARG A 75 -1.28 -6.87 2.00
N TYR A 76 -1.34 -7.32 0.75
CA TYR A 76 -0.59 -8.50 0.29
C TYR A 76 0.93 -8.35 0.55
N ALA A 77 1.46 -7.16 0.29
CA ALA A 77 2.86 -6.82 0.50
C ALA A 77 3.20 -6.35 1.93
N GLU A 78 2.21 -6.31 2.84
CA GLU A 78 2.34 -5.81 4.22
C GLU A 78 2.99 -4.42 4.27
N VAL A 79 2.54 -3.52 3.39
CA VAL A 79 2.92 -2.08 3.38
C VAL A 79 1.78 -1.20 3.90
N LEU A 80 0.53 -1.64 3.74
CA LEU A 80 -0.68 -0.95 4.16
C LEU A 80 -1.62 -1.91 4.89
N ASP A 81 -2.42 -1.37 5.80
CA ASP A 81 -3.64 -2.00 6.30
C ASP A 81 -4.84 -1.06 6.13
N HIS A 82 -6.05 -1.59 6.21
CA HIS A 82 -7.29 -0.86 5.92
C HIS A 82 -8.47 -1.35 6.79
N ASP A 83 -8.92 -0.54 7.73
CA ASP A 83 -10.11 -0.87 8.51
C ASP A 83 -11.36 -0.28 7.85
N ALA A 84 -12.00 -1.10 7.02
CA ALA A 84 -13.27 -0.78 6.35
C ALA A 84 -14.47 -0.61 7.32
N THR A 85 -14.31 -0.92 8.62
CA THR A 85 -15.33 -0.70 9.64
C THR A 85 -15.38 0.77 10.10
N VAL A 86 -14.22 1.42 10.13
CA VAL A 86 -14.06 2.84 10.52
C VAL A 86 -13.69 3.74 9.35
N GLY A 87 -13.34 3.18 8.19
CA GLY A 87 -13.02 3.92 6.97
C GLY A 87 -11.59 4.51 6.97
N ARG A 88 -10.58 3.76 7.44
CA ARG A 88 -9.20 4.28 7.54
C ARG A 88 -8.15 3.41 6.84
N LEU A 89 -7.29 4.06 6.07
CA LEU A 89 -6.06 3.51 5.50
C LEU A 89 -4.86 3.81 6.42
N MET A 90 -3.99 2.83 6.63
CA MET A 90 -2.88 2.88 7.60
C MET A 90 -1.59 2.30 7.01
N LEU A 91 -0.42 2.78 7.45
CA LEU A 91 0.86 2.10 7.22
C LEU A 91 1.01 0.89 8.16
N THR A 92 1.50 -0.24 7.64
CA THR A 92 1.86 -1.38 8.51
C THR A 92 3.29 -1.26 9.04
N GLY A 93 3.38 -1.11 10.36
CA GLY A 93 4.64 -1.06 11.11
C GLY A 93 5.22 0.35 11.24
N THR A 94 6.07 0.55 12.26
CA THR A 94 6.82 1.79 12.45
C THR A 94 7.65 2.09 11.20
N VAL A 95 7.51 3.28 10.64
CA VAL A 95 8.34 3.75 9.54
C VAL A 95 9.79 3.71 10.01
N GLU A 96 10.64 2.88 9.39
CA GLU A 96 12.08 2.84 9.73
C GLU A 96 12.69 4.23 9.49
N GLY A 97 12.90 4.98 10.57
CA GLY A 97 13.35 6.37 10.55
C GLY A 97 12.40 7.39 11.23
N ALA A 98 11.17 7.02 11.56
CA ALA A 98 10.31 7.81 12.44
C ALA A 98 10.61 7.49 13.92
N PRO A 99 10.61 8.50 14.82
CA PRO A 99 10.70 8.23 16.25
C PRO A 99 9.43 7.51 16.75
N ASP A 100 9.58 6.62 17.73
CA ASP A 100 8.43 6.00 18.41
C ASP A 100 7.51 7.08 18.96
N VAL A 101 6.29 7.14 18.45
CA VAL A 101 5.21 7.95 19.02
C VAL A 101 4.61 7.15 20.17
N PRO A 102 4.67 7.60 21.43
CA PRO A 102 4.08 6.89 22.55
C PRO A 102 2.55 6.85 22.40
N ALA A 103 1.94 5.70 22.63
CA ALA A 103 0.50 5.62 22.83
C ALA A 103 0.13 6.41 24.11
N GLY A 104 -0.70 7.44 23.93
CA GLY A 104 -1.31 8.22 25.02
C GLY A 104 -2.64 7.64 25.49
#